data_AF-A0A9P5L3H9-F1
#
_entry.id   AF-A0A9P5L3H9-F1
#
_cell.length_a   1.000
_cell.length_b   1.000
_cell.length_c   1.000
_cell.angle_alpha   90.00
_cell.angle_beta   90.00
_cell.angle_gamma   90.00
#
_symmetry.space_group_name_H-M   'P 1'
#
loop_
_entity.id
_entity.type
_entity.pdbx_description
1 polymer ?
#
loop_
_entity_poly.entity_id
_entity_poly.type
_entity_poly.pdbx_seq_one_letter_code
_entity_poly.pdbx_strand_id
1 'polypeptide(L)'
;MAPVFSIHPDLNKMYQIRWNNYDRAPKTNWSALEQTLWYRAARHYNEILQSKEMWTKLKPGSALMFDNWRMLHGRSQFTGKRRMCGGYGIYYLITSLSNFSTNEMPVNNDDYISRLRLLKFGRKEVLDNLGNVENNPQNPYWFI
;
A
#
# COMPACT_ATOMS: atom_id res chain seq x y z
N MET A 1 -13.50 -5.93 14.53
CA MET A 1 -12.10 -6.00 14.03
C MET A 1 -12.15 -6.24 12.53
N ALA A 2 -11.45 -5.41 11.75
CA ALA A 2 -11.45 -5.51 10.29
C ALA A 2 -10.85 -6.85 9.82
N PRO A 3 -11.26 -7.38 8.65
CA PRO A 3 -10.66 -8.56 8.06
C PRO A 3 -9.20 -8.30 7.63
N VAL A 4 -8.42 -9.38 7.53
CA VAL A 4 -7.05 -9.31 6.98
C VAL A 4 -7.09 -9.02 5.49
N PHE A 5 -8.03 -9.63 4.76
CA PHE A 5 -8.24 -9.39 3.34
C PHE A 5 -9.59 -8.72 3.14
N SER A 6 -9.58 -7.52 2.57
CA SER A 6 -10.78 -6.78 2.22
C SER A 6 -11.09 -6.99 0.74
N ILE A 7 -12.31 -7.44 0.46
CA ILE A 7 -12.82 -7.68 -0.88
C ILE A 7 -13.81 -6.58 -1.23
N HIS A 8 -13.72 -6.06 -2.45
CA HIS A 8 -14.66 -5.09 -2.97
C HIS A 8 -16.01 -5.80 -3.24
N PRO A 9 -17.14 -5.30 -2.72
CA PRO A 9 -18.42 -6.00 -2.80
C PRO A 9 -18.86 -6.22 -4.25
N ASP A 10 -18.75 -5.20 -5.10
CA ASP A 10 -19.26 -5.29 -6.48
C ASP A 10 -18.30 -6.01 -7.45
N LEU A 11 -16.99 -5.82 -7.28
CA LEU A 11 -15.98 -6.35 -8.21
C LEU A 11 -15.50 -7.76 -7.82
N ASN A 12 -15.81 -8.22 -6.60
CA ASN A 12 -15.25 -9.44 -6.01
C ASN A 12 -13.72 -9.53 -6.11
N LYS A 13 -13.04 -8.37 -6.03
CA LYS A 13 -11.58 -8.25 -6.09
C LYS A 13 -11.03 -7.82 -4.74
N MET A 14 -9.90 -8.39 -4.34
CA MET A 14 -9.17 -7.96 -3.15
C MET A 14 -8.53 -6.60 -3.40
N TYR A 15 -8.78 -5.64 -2.51
CA TYR A 15 -8.26 -4.27 -2.65
C TYR A 15 -7.38 -3.83 -1.47
N GLN A 16 -7.44 -4.51 -0.33
CA GLN A 16 -6.63 -4.15 0.84
C GLN A 16 -6.24 -5.38 1.67
N ILE A 17 -5.00 -5.35 2.16
CA ILE A 17 -4.41 -6.33 3.08
C ILE A 17 -4.02 -5.62 4.38
N ARG A 18 -4.52 -6.11 5.51
CA ARG A 18 -4.20 -5.63 6.86
C ARG A 18 -3.45 -6.71 7.64
N TRP A 19 -2.13 -6.62 7.63
CA TRP A 19 -1.26 -7.58 8.28
C TRP A 19 -0.19 -6.90 9.13
N ASN A 20 -0.51 -6.67 10.41
CA ASN A 20 0.46 -6.26 11.42
C ASN A 20 0.33 -7.20 12.64
N ASN A 21 1.43 -7.86 13.02
CA ASN A 21 1.43 -8.78 14.16
C ASN A 21 1.40 -8.04 15.51
N TYR A 22 1.96 -6.84 15.60
CA TYR A 22 2.08 -6.09 16.86
C TYR A 22 0.76 -5.47 17.32
N ASP A 23 -0.07 -5.03 16.38
CA ASP A 23 -1.36 -4.39 16.67
C ASP A 23 -2.53 -5.37 16.65
N ARG A 24 -2.25 -6.68 16.59
CA ARG A 24 -3.29 -7.69 16.49
C ARG A 24 -3.91 -7.98 17.85
N ALA A 25 -5.10 -7.41 18.07
CA ALA A 25 -5.88 -7.68 19.28
C ALA A 25 -6.27 -9.17 19.40
N PRO A 26 -6.31 -9.72 20.63
CA PRO A 26 -6.84 -11.06 20.87
C PRO A 26 -8.29 -11.19 20.41
N LYS A 27 -8.64 -12.35 19.86
CA LYS A 27 -10.01 -12.67 19.46
C LYS A 27 -10.73 -13.32 20.64
N THR A 28 -11.59 -12.55 21.29
CA THR A 28 -12.29 -12.99 22.52
C THR A 28 -13.61 -13.72 22.26
N ASN A 29 -14.14 -13.64 21.03
CA ASN A 29 -15.46 -14.17 20.68
C ASN A 29 -15.40 -15.39 19.74
N TRP A 30 -14.28 -16.12 19.71
CA TRP A 30 -14.08 -17.28 18.84
C TRP A 30 -13.97 -18.57 19.66
N SER A 31 -14.59 -19.64 19.17
CA SER A 31 -14.39 -21.00 19.65
C SER A 31 -12.93 -21.46 19.46
N ALA A 32 -12.52 -22.49 20.21
CA ALA A 32 -11.18 -23.07 20.07
C ALA A 32 -10.89 -23.57 18.64
N LEU A 33 -11.92 -24.09 17.95
CA LEU A 33 -11.80 -24.54 16.56
C LEU A 33 -11.55 -23.37 15.61
N GLU A 34 -12.32 -22.29 15.72
CA GLU A 34 -12.15 -21.08 14.89
C GLU A 34 -10.77 -20.45 15.10
N GLN A 35 -10.32 -20.38 16.35
CA GLN A 35 -8.97 -19.90 16.66
C GLN A 35 -7.91 -20.78 15.99
N THR A 36 -8.03 -22.11 16.10
CA THR A 36 -7.08 -23.05 15.50
C THR A 36 -7.03 -22.92 13.99
N LEU A 37 -8.19 -22.88 13.32
CA LEU A 37 -8.29 -22.72 11.87
C LEU A 37 -7.68 -21.39 11.42
N TRP A 38 -7.97 -20.30 12.15
CA TRP A 38 -7.43 -18.99 11.82
C TRP A 38 -5.91 -18.95 11.98
N TYR A 39 -5.35 -19.47 13.08
CA TYR A 39 -3.90 -19.49 13.28
C TYR A 39 -3.17 -20.40 12.27
N ARG A 40 -3.81 -21.50 11.84
CA ARG A 40 -3.29 -22.33 10.75
C ARG A 40 -3.23 -21.57 9.43
N ALA A 41 -4.30 -20.84 9.08
CA ALA A 41 -4.33 -20.00 7.88
C ALA A 41 -3.32 -18.83 7.97
N ALA A 42 -3.24 -18.18 9.13
CA ALA A 42 -2.30 -17.10 9.42
C ALA A 42 -0.83 -17.55 9.26
N ARG A 43 -0.49 -18.74 9.78
CA ARG A 43 0.84 -19.34 9.63
C ARG A 43 1.16 -19.61 8.16
N HIS A 44 0.23 -20.24 7.44
CA HIS A 44 0.43 -20.52 6.02
C HIS A 44 0.61 -19.25 5.19
N TYR A 45 -0.19 -18.20 5.47
CA TYR A 45 -0.02 -16.91 4.82
C TYR A 45 1.36 -16.31 5.11
N ASN A 46 1.85 -16.40 6.34
CA ASN A 46 3.19 -15.92 6.70
C ASN A 46 4.30 -16.69 5.95
N GLU A 47 4.16 -18.00 5.77
CA GLU A 47 5.09 -18.81 4.97
C GLU A 47 5.14 -18.32 3.51
N ILE A 48 3.98 -17.99 2.92
CA ILE A 48 3.90 -17.41 1.57
C ILE A 48 4.63 -16.07 1.53
N LEU A 49 4.39 -15.18 2.49
CA LEU A 49 5.06 -13.87 2.55
C LEU A 49 6.58 -14.00 2.60
N GLN A 50 7.09 -14.89 3.47
CA GLN A 50 8.52 -15.16 3.60
C GLN A 50 9.14 -15.66 2.29
N SER A 51 8.40 -16.48 1.52
CA SER A 51 8.87 -16.98 0.22
C SER A 51 8.95 -15.89 -0.88
N LYS A 52 8.36 -14.71 -0.65
CA LYS A 52 8.26 -13.61 -1.62
C LYS A 52 8.99 -12.34 -1.14
N GLU A 53 9.84 -12.44 -0.13
CA GLU A 53 10.58 -11.29 0.38
C GLU A 53 11.57 -10.73 -0.65
N MET A 54 11.61 -9.40 -0.75
CA MET A 54 12.62 -8.68 -1.52
C MET A 54 13.42 -7.79 -0.59
N TRP A 55 14.74 -7.87 -0.68
CA TRP A 55 15.65 -7.16 0.20
C TRP A 55 16.33 -6.01 -0.53
N THR A 56 16.21 -4.81 0.03
CA THR A 56 16.93 -3.64 -0.46
C THR A 56 17.53 -2.86 0.70
N LYS A 57 18.74 -2.33 0.49
CA LYS A 57 19.44 -1.53 1.49
C LYS A 57 19.35 -0.06 1.10
N LEU A 58 18.60 0.71 1.88
CA LEU A 58 18.47 2.15 1.70
C LEU A 58 19.77 2.85 2.13
N LYS A 59 20.27 3.75 1.27
CA LYS A 59 21.39 4.64 1.57
C LYS A 59 20.83 6.01 1.99
N PRO A 60 21.59 6.82 2.74
CA PRO A 60 21.27 8.25 2.86
C PRO A 60 21.11 8.84 1.45
N GLY A 61 20.04 9.58 1.18
CA GLY A 61 19.71 10.02 -0.18
C GLY A 61 18.56 9.27 -0.82
N SER A 62 18.34 8.01 -0.42
CA SER A 62 17.35 7.14 -1.06
C SER A 62 15.93 7.47 -0.62
N ALA A 63 14.96 7.12 -1.47
CA ALA A 63 13.55 7.06 -1.10
C ALA A 63 12.87 5.80 -1.62
N LEU A 64 11.86 5.33 -0.88
CA LEU A 64 11.07 4.14 -1.17
C LEU A 64 9.62 4.51 -0.97
N MET A 65 8.85 4.33 -2.02
CA MET A 65 7.41 4.50 -2.04
C MET A 65 6.77 3.17 -2.36
N PHE A 66 5.70 2.85 -1.66
CA PHE A 66 4.93 1.65 -1.89
C PHE A 66 3.49 1.88 -1.45
N ASP A 67 2.59 1.09 -2.02
CA ASP A 67 1.19 1.08 -1.62
C ASP A 67 1.02 0.28 -0.31
N ASN A 68 0.74 0.98 0.79
CA ASN A 68 0.56 0.37 2.11
C ASN A 68 -0.72 -0.50 2.21
N TRP A 69 -1.66 -0.41 1.28
CA TRP A 69 -2.82 -1.31 1.26
C TRP A 69 -2.49 -2.66 0.63
N ARG A 70 -1.37 -2.78 -0.07
CA ARG A 70 -0.99 -3.99 -0.82
C ARG A 70 0.35 -4.57 -0.42
N MET A 71 1.37 -3.73 -0.24
CA MET A 71 2.73 -4.14 0.07
C MET A 71 2.99 -4.14 1.57
N LEU A 72 3.39 -5.29 2.09
CA LEU A 72 3.93 -5.41 3.43
C LEU A 72 5.42 -5.08 3.40
N HIS A 73 5.93 -4.55 4.51
CA HIS A 73 7.33 -4.19 4.64
C HIS A 73 7.84 -4.51 6.04
N GLY A 74 9.13 -4.81 6.11
CA GLY A 74 9.83 -5.12 7.35
C GLY A 74 11.25 -4.59 7.30
N ARG A 75 12.00 -4.86 8.35
CA ARG A 75 13.44 -4.56 8.42
C ARG A 75 14.15 -5.63 9.21
N SER A 76 15.38 -5.95 8.81
CA SER A 76 16.27 -6.70 9.67
C SER A 76 16.69 -5.87 10.89
N GLN A 77 17.17 -6.58 11.91
CA GLN A 77 17.87 -5.97 13.03
C GLN A 77 19.09 -5.19 12.53
N PHE A 78 19.42 -4.09 13.19
CA PHE A 78 20.60 -3.28 12.86
C PHE A 78 21.36 -2.89 14.13
N THR A 79 22.64 -2.57 13.96
CA THR A 79 23.51 -2.03 15.01
C THR A 79 23.97 -0.61 14.61
N GLY A 80 24.34 0.22 15.60
CA GLY A 80 24.77 1.61 15.37
C GLY A 80 23.61 2.62 15.29
N LYS A 81 23.90 3.82 14.75
CA LYS A 81 22.93 4.93 14.63
C LYS A 81 22.25 4.92 13.25
N ARG A 82 20.93 5.04 13.24
CA ARG A 82 20.10 5.20 12.03
C ARG A 82 18.99 6.21 12.30
N ARG A 83 18.80 7.18 11.42
CA ARG A 83 17.66 8.12 11.45
C ARG A 83 16.83 7.91 10.20
N MET A 84 15.52 7.77 10.36
CA MET A 84 14.58 7.75 9.24
C MET A 84 13.48 8.81 9.42
N CYS A 85 12.92 9.27 8.30
CA CYS A 85 11.69 10.06 8.27
C CYS A 85 10.65 9.25 7.47
N GLY A 86 9.40 9.29 7.90
CA GLY A 86 8.27 8.62 7.26
C GLY A 86 7.04 9.52 7.33
N GLY A 87 6.11 9.37 6.37
CA GLY A 87 4.83 10.08 6.33
C GLY A 87 3.76 9.24 5.64
N TYR A 88 2.50 9.42 6.06
CA TYR A 88 1.33 8.89 5.36
C TYR A 88 0.70 10.06 4.60
N GLY A 89 0.75 9.99 3.27
CA GLY A 89 0.88 11.15 2.38
C GLY A 89 2.18 11.00 1.61
N ILE A 90 2.20 11.19 0.29
CA ILE A 90 3.40 10.89 -0.50
C ILE A 90 4.58 11.75 0.02
N TYR A 91 5.50 11.03 0.68
CA TYR A 91 6.81 11.36 1.28
C TYR A 91 6.84 11.92 2.72
N TYR A 92 7.71 11.44 3.60
CA TYR A 92 9.18 11.35 3.40
C TYR A 92 9.80 9.95 3.38
N LEU A 93 10.83 9.81 2.54
CA LEU A 93 12.05 9.10 2.92
C LEU A 93 13.18 10.13 3.12
N ILE A 94 14.27 9.64 3.67
CA ILE A 94 15.40 10.33 4.28
C ILE A 94 16.28 11.02 3.23
N THR A 95 16.33 12.36 3.24
CA THR A 95 17.54 13.22 3.37
C THR A 95 17.26 14.66 2.91
N SER A 96 18.16 15.56 3.32
CA SER A 96 18.25 16.99 3.04
C SER A 96 18.38 17.35 1.55
N LEU A 97 17.32 17.24 0.76
CA LEU A 97 17.25 17.92 -0.54
C LEU A 97 16.35 19.15 -0.38
N SER A 98 16.97 20.31 -0.29
CA SER A 98 16.36 21.62 -0.07
C SER A 98 15.50 22.15 -1.23
N ASN A 99 15.32 21.38 -2.32
CA ASN A 99 14.87 21.93 -3.60
C ASN A 99 13.62 21.22 -4.18
N PHE A 100 12.86 20.48 -3.39
CA PHE A 100 11.58 19.89 -3.84
C PHE A 100 10.40 20.68 -3.28
N SER A 101 9.59 21.29 -4.15
CA SER A 101 8.37 22.01 -3.76
C SER A 101 7.36 21.02 -3.16
N THR A 102 7.08 21.15 -1.87
CA THR A 102 6.16 20.29 -1.10
C THR A 102 4.69 20.53 -1.43
N ASN A 103 4.35 21.57 -2.20
CA ASN A 103 2.98 22.03 -2.39
C ASN A 103 2.17 21.24 -3.42
N GLU A 104 2.80 20.27 -4.09
CA GLU A 104 2.15 19.49 -5.15
C GLU A 104 2.33 17.98 -4.99
N MET A 105 2.51 17.46 -3.77
CA MET A 105 2.60 16.01 -3.58
C MET A 105 1.23 15.38 -3.24
N PRO A 106 0.84 14.28 -3.91
CA PRO A 106 -0.44 13.61 -3.68
C PRO A 106 -0.55 13.04 -2.25
N VAL A 107 -1.57 13.40 -1.48
CA VAL A 107 -1.68 13.04 -0.05
C VAL A 107 -2.33 11.66 0.14
N ASN A 108 -3.14 11.21 -0.82
CA ASN A 108 -3.77 9.88 -0.78
C ASN A 108 -3.61 9.13 -2.13
N ASN A 109 -3.99 7.86 -2.16
CA ASN A 109 -4.08 7.06 -3.38
C ASN A 109 -4.90 7.79 -4.46
N ASP A 110 -6.05 8.38 -4.09
CA ASP A 110 -6.88 9.14 -5.02
C ASP A 110 -6.14 10.32 -5.68
N ASP A 111 -5.34 11.05 -4.90
CA ASP A 111 -4.51 12.14 -5.44
C ASP A 111 -3.42 11.61 -6.37
N TYR A 112 -2.80 10.48 -5.99
CA TYR A 112 -1.77 9.83 -6.78
C TYR A 112 -2.32 9.38 -8.13
N ILE A 113 -3.44 8.68 -8.12
CA ILE A 113 -4.14 8.21 -9.32
C ILE A 113 -4.59 9.40 -10.17
N SER A 114 -5.12 10.46 -9.55
CA SER A 114 -5.53 11.68 -10.27
C SER A 114 -4.34 12.32 -11.00
N ARG A 115 -3.19 12.48 -10.33
CA ARG A 115 -1.97 13.02 -10.95
C ARG A 115 -1.43 12.09 -12.02
N LEU A 116 -1.42 10.78 -11.79
CA LEU A 116 -0.99 9.79 -12.77
C LEU A 116 -1.84 9.86 -14.04
N ARG A 117 -3.16 9.98 -13.92
CA ARG A 117 -4.08 10.16 -15.05
C ARG A 117 -3.77 11.43 -15.83
N LEU A 118 -3.61 12.56 -15.14
CA LEU A 118 -3.29 13.84 -15.76
C LEU A 118 -1.95 13.79 -16.51
N LEU A 119 -0.93 13.15 -15.93
CA LEU A 119 0.40 13.01 -16.54
C LEU A 119 0.39 12.08 -17.75
N LYS A 120 -0.39 10.99 -17.70
CA LYS A 120 -0.42 9.97 -18.76
C LYS A 120 -1.30 10.37 -19.95
N PHE A 121 -2.48 10.93 -19.70
CA PHE A 121 -3.51 11.18 -20.73
C PHE A 121 -3.71 12.67 -21.03
N GLY A 122 -3.21 13.56 -20.18
CA GLY A 122 -3.46 14.99 -20.29
C GLY A 122 -4.83 15.40 -19.73
N ARG A 123 -4.95 16.68 -19.38
CA ARG A 123 -6.15 17.22 -18.72
C ARG A 123 -7.42 17.04 -19.56
N LYS A 124 -7.35 17.33 -20.87
CA LYS A 124 -8.52 17.31 -21.75
C LYS A 124 -9.13 15.90 -21.80
N GLU A 125 -8.32 14.90 -22.10
CA GLU A 125 -8.78 13.50 -22.20
C GLU A 125 -9.39 12.99 -20.89
N VAL A 126 -8.79 13.33 -19.75
CA VAL A 126 -9.32 12.95 -18.43
C VAL A 126 -10.70 13.57 -18.19
N LEU A 127 -10.89 14.86 -18.54
CA LEU A 127 -12.18 15.53 -18.36
C LEU A 127 -13.23 15.03 -19.35
N ASP A 128 -12.85 14.79 -20.59
CA ASP A 128 -13.77 14.32 -21.65
C ASP A 128 -14.27 12.89 -21.36
N ASN A 129 -13.54 12.10 -20.55
CA ASN A 129 -13.91 10.74 -20.14
C ASN A 129 -14.50 10.66 -18.71
N LEU A 130 -14.90 11.78 -18.09
CA LEU A 130 -15.52 11.74 -16.76
C LEU A 130 -16.78 10.85 -16.75
N GLY A 131 -16.81 9.88 -15.84
CA GLY A 131 -17.92 8.93 -15.72
C GLY A 131 -17.88 7.78 -16.74
N ASN A 132 -16.84 7.70 -17.58
CA ASN A 132 -16.65 6.58 -18.49
C ASN A 132 -16.26 5.31 -17.72
N VAL A 133 -17.16 4.34 -17.66
CA VAL A 133 -16.97 3.02 -17.00
C VAL A 133 -16.55 1.92 -17.97
N GLU A 134 -16.27 2.25 -19.23
CA GLU A 134 -15.89 1.26 -20.22
C GLU A 134 -14.55 0.63 -19.88
N ASN A 135 -14.53 -0.69 -20.01
CA ASN A 135 -13.35 -1.52 -19.85
C ASN A 135 -12.50 -1.42 -21.14
N ASN A 136 -11.82 -0.29 -21.33
CA ASN A 136 -10.87 -0.02 -22.42
C ASN A 136 -9.51 0.52 -21.88
N PRO A 137 -8.34 -0.02 -22.26
CA PRO A 137 -7.02 0.48 -21.83
C PRO A 137 -6.72 1.95 -22.16
N GLN A 138 -7.44 2.56 -23.12
CA GLN A 138 -7.34 3.98 -23.44
C GLN A 138 -8.20 4.88 -22.56
N ASN A 139 -9.17 4.32 -21.83
CA ASN A 139 -9.96 5.07 -20.86
C ASN A 139 -9.06 5.48 -19.68
N PRO A 140 -8.94 6.78 -19.35
CA PRO A 140 -8.17 7.22 -18.17
C PRO A 140 -8.68 6.63 -16.85
N TYR A 141 -9.94 6.17 -16.81
CA TYR A 141 -10.59 5.53 -15.68
C TYR A 141 -10.59 3.99 -15.76
N TRP A 142 -9.92 3.40 -16.76
CA TRP A 142 -9.61 1.97 -16.76
C TRP A 142 -8.91 1.59 -15.45
N PHE A 143 -9.28 0.44 -14.90
CA PHE A 143 -8.90 0.01 -13.55
C PHE A 143 -7.40 0.16 -13.26
N ILE A 144 -7.09 1.15 -12.43
CA ILE A 144 -5.94 1.23 -11.52
C ILE A 144 -6.53 1.31 -10.11
#